data_AF-A0A2V7PTV7-F1
#
_entry.id   AF-A0A2V7PTV7-F1
#
_cell.length_a   1.000
_cell.length_b   1.000
_cell.length_c   1.000
_cell.angle_alpha   90.00
_cell.angle_beta   90.00
_cell.angle_gamma   90.00
#
_symmetry.space_group_name_H-M   'P 1'
#
loop_
_entity.id
_entity.type
_entity.pdbx_description
1 polymer ?
#
loop_
_entity_poly.entity_id
_entity_poly.type
_entity_poly.pdbx_seq_one_letter_code
_entity_poly.pdbx_strand_id
1 'polypeptide(L)'
;MLATALWLVSGSAVGAALAAQQGVTAPAQVVGELQAALAKATQRFEARDVAGVLASISDQYRTGPFTKAGIREQLIAIYSIYDAVRARVRIDEVQMVDGHAWVYSTGEVSGRLPLVGWVVFLSWQHELEVARREAGGWRLFGYQQ
;
A
#
# COMPACT_ATOMS: atom_id res chain seq x y z
N MET A 1 -8.80 30.76 26.79
CA MET A 1 -8.72 31.48 25.51
C MET A 1 -7.26 31.74 25.19
N LEU A 2 -6.66 30.93 24.30
CA LEU A 2 -5.57 31.30 23.38
C LEU A 2 -5.13 30.05 22.58
N ALA A 3 -5.48 30.09 21.30
CA ALA A 3 -4.87 29.47 20.12
C ALA A 3 -3.96 28.23 20.27
N THR A 4 -4.45 27.08 19.78
CA THR A 4 -3.61 26.08 19.12
C THR A 4 -4.22 25.80 17.76
N ALA A 5 -3.62 26.43 16.74
CA ALA A 5 -4.01 26.33 15.36
C ALA A 5 -3.49 25.03 14.73
N LEU A 6 -4.41 24.28 14.13
CA LEU A 6 -4.32 23.76 12.76
C LEU A 6 -3.06 22.93 12.39
N TRP A 7 -3.17 21.61 12.57
CA TRP A 7 -2.48 20.61 11.74
C TRP A 7 -3.48 19.51 11.36
N LEU A 8 -4.48 19.89 10.58
CA LEU A 8 -5.38 18.98 9.90
C LEU A 8 -5.33 19.37 8.42
N VAL A 9 -5.14 18.36 7.55
CA VAL A 9 -5.03 18.45 6.08
C VAL A 9 -3.59 18.63 5.57
N SER A 10 -2.82 17.54 5.50
CA SER A 10 -1.69 17.44 4.56
C SER A 10 -1.48 16.06 3.93
N GLY A 11 -2.18 15.00 4.37
CA GLY A 11 -2.07 13.69 3.72
C GLY A 11 -2.70 13.65 2.31
N SER A 12 -3.87 14.27 2.15
CA SER A 12 -4.68 14.20 0.93
C SER A 12 -4.24 15.13 -0.20
N ALA A 13 -3.56 16.24 0.10
CA ALA A 13 -3.14 17.20 -0.92
C ALA A 13 -1.90 16.76 -1.70
N VAL A 14 -1.08 15.85 -1.16
CA VAL A 14 0.23 15.53 -1.74
C VAL A 14 0.18 14.30 -2.65
N GLY A 15 -0.69 13.34 -2.37
CA GLY A 15 -1.08 12.33 -3.36
C GLY A 15 -1.65 13.00 -4.62
N ALA A 16 -2.41 14.08 -4.45
CA ALA A 16 -2.93 14.88 -5.57
C ALA A 16 -1.83 15.67 -6.33
N ALA A 17 -0.78 16.13 -5.65
CA ALA A 17 0.32 16.87 -6.29
C ALA A 17 1.27 15.96 -7.09
N LEU A 18 1.55 14.75 -6.60
CA LEU A 18 2.19 13.70 -7.40
C LEU A 18 1.28 13.33 -8.57
N ALA A 19 -0.01 13.03 -8.33
CA ALA A 19 -0.99 12.72 -9.38
C ALA A 19 -1.10 13.77 -10.51
N ALA A 20 -0.61 15.00 -10.30
CA ALA A 20 -0.54 16.03 -11.33
C ALA A 20 0.55 15.77 -12.40
N GLN A 21 1.54 14.92 -12.13
CA GLN A 21 2.48 14.43 -13.15
C GLN A 21 1.74 13.47 -14.09
N GLN A 22 1.67 13.86 -15.37
CA GLN A 22 0.97 13.09 -16.39
C GLN A 22 1.75 11.83 -16.74
N GLY A 23 1.36 10.69 -16.17
CA GLY A 23 1.81 9.39 -16.62
C GLY A 23 1.05 8.91 -17.84
N VAL A 24 1.65 8.00 -18.61
CA VAL A 24 0.96 7.32 -19.72
C VAL A 24 0.26 6.09 -19.15
N THR A 25 -0.97 5.81 -19.58
CA THR A 25 -1.68 4.59 -19.17
C THR A 25 -0.80 3.35 -19.39
N ALA A 26 -0.69 2.52 -18.35
CA ALA A 26 0.20 1.35 -18.42
C ALA A 26 -0.32 0.31 -19.42
N PRO A 27 0.57 -0.39 -20.14
CA PRO A 27 0.18 -1.51 -21.00
C PRO A 27 -0.55 -2.59 -20.21
N ALA A 28 -1.51 -3.27 -20.84
CA ALA A 28 -2.31 -4.32 -20.20
C ALA A 28 -1.45 -5.43 -19.56
N GLN A 29 -0.30 -5.74 -20.16
CA GLN A 29 0.67 -6.67 -19.58
C GLN A 29 1.17 -6.21 -18.20
N VAL A 30 1.54 -4.94 -18.06
CA VAL A 30 2.03 -4.38 -16.78
C VAL A 30 0.93 -4.42 -15.73
N VAL A 31 -0.30 -4.06 -16.12
CA VAL A 31 -1.48 -4.16 -15.23
C VAL A 31 -1.68 -5.59 -14.75
N GLY A 32 -1.61 -6.58 -15.65
CA GLY A 32 -1.74 -7.99 -15.30
C GLY A 32 -0.62 -8.48 -14.36
N GLU A 33 0.63 -8.06 -14.58
CA GLU A 33 1.75 -8.38 -13.69
C GLU A 33 1.55 -7.79 -12.28
N LEU A 34 1.07 -6.54 -12.18
CA LEU A 34 0.79 -5.87 -10.91
C LEU A 34 -0.39 -6.50 -10.17
N GLN A 35 -1.46 -6.87 -10.88
CA GLN A 35 -2.60 -7.60 -10.30
C GLN A 35 -2.15 -8.94 -9.71
N ALA A 36 -1.29 -9.69 -10.42
CA ALA A 36 -0.74 -10.94 -9.93
C ALA A 36 0.17 -10.73 -8.70
N ALA A 37 1.01 -9.69 -8.71
CA ALA A 37 1.84 -9.34 -7.57
C ALA A 37 1.01 -8.96 -6.33
N LEU A 38 -0.05 -8.16 -6.52
CA LEU A 38 -0.98 -7.77 -5.47
C LEU A 38 -1.70 -9.01 -4.90
N ALA A 39 -2.25 -9.87 -5.75
CA ALA A 39 -2.92 -11.09 -5.31
C ALA A 39 -2.01 -11.99 -4.46
N LYS A 40 -0.74 -12.13 -4.86
CA LYS A 40 0.27 -12.86 -4.09
C LYS A 40 0.56 -12.18 -2.74
N ALA A 41 0.73 -10.86 -2.71
CA ALA A 41 0.96 -10.12 -1.47
C ALA A 41 -0.23 -10.25 -0.50
N THR A 42 -1.46 -10.14 -1.01
CA THR A 42 -2.69 -10.36 -0.24
C THR A 42 -2.75 -11.77 0.34
N GLN A 43 -2.45 -12.80 -0.45
CA GLN A 43 -2.41 -14.18 0.03
C GLN A 43 -1.41 -14.35 1.19
N ARG A 44 -0.22 -13.76 1.08
CA ARG A 44 0.80 -13.80 2.15
C ARG A 44 0.35 -13.05 3.39
N PHE A 45 -0.32 -11.91 3.20
CA PHE A 45 -0.85 -11.11 4.29
C PHE A 45 -1.93 -11.89 5.07
N GLU A 46 -2.87 -12.52 4.37
CA GLU A 46 -3.93 -13.33 4.98
C GLU A 46 -3.41 -14.61 5.65
N ALA A 47 -2.31 -15.17 5.12
CA ALA A 47 -1.57 -16.26 5.75
C ALA A 47 -0.70 -15.81 6.94
N ARG A 48 -0.68 -14.51 7.29
CA ARG A 48 0.15 -13.91 8.35
C ARG A 48 1.66 -14.16 8.14
N ASP A 49 2.08 -14.28 6.88
CA ASP A 49 3.46 -14.51 6.46
C ASP A 49 4.20 -13.18 6.29
N VAL A 50 4.78 -12.66 7.39
CA VAL A 50 5.51 -11.39 7.40
C VAL A 50 6.61 -11.37 6.34
N ALA A 51 7.41 -12.43 6.24
CA ALA A 51 8.52 -12.49 5.29
C ALA A 51 7.99 -12.47 3.84
N GLY A 52 6.91 -13.21 3.57
CA GLY A 52 6.25 -13.25 2.28
C GLY A 52 5.65 -11.91 1.85
N VAL A 53 5.06 -11.14 2.77
CA VAL A 53 4.57 -9.78 2.48
C VAL A 53 5.74 -8.85 2.18
N LEU A 54 6.78 -8.87 3.02
CA LEU A 54 7.96 -8.00 2.84
C LEU A 54 8.75 -8.32 1.56
N ALA A 55 8.62 -9.51 0.97
CA ALA A 55 9.22 -9.83 -0.33
C ALA A 55 8.61 -9.01 -1.49
N SER A 56 7.39 -8.51 -1.32
CA SER A 56 6.71 -7.63 -2.28
C SER A 56 7.06 -6.16 -2.11
N ILE A 57 7.90 -5.82 -1.12
CA ILE A 57 8.29 -4.44 -0.79
C ILE A 57 9.78 -4.27 -1.09
N SER A 58 10.13 -3.19 -1.79
CA SER A 58 11.52 -2.85 -2.10
C SER A 58 12.32 -2.62 -0.82
N ASP A 59 13.59 -3.02 -0.79
CA ASP A 59 14.49 -2.64 0.31
C ASP A 59 14.74 -1.11 0.36
N GLN A 60 14.46 -0.42 -0.75
CA GLN A 60 14.52 1.05 -0.86
C GLN A 60 13.17 1.71 -0.54
N TYR A 61 12.15 0.94 -0.12
CA TYR A 61 10.81 1.47 0.11
C TYR A 61 10.81 2.65 1.07
N ARG A 62 10.20 3.75 0.63
CA ARG A 62 9.98 4.91 1.48
C ARG A 62 8.77 5.73 1.03
N THR A 63 7.82 5.93 1.94
CA THR A 63 6.69 6.86 1.79
C THR A 63 6.63 7.77 3.01
N GLY A 64 7.03 9.03 2.85
CA GLY A 64 7.26 9.94 3.99
C GLY A 64 8.22 9.33 5.03
N PRO A 65 7.83 9.22 6.32
CA PRO A 65 8.66 8.59 7.35
C PRO A 65 8.61 7.04 7.33
N PHE A 66 7.71 6.43 6.55
CA PHE A 66 7.54 4.97 6.54
C PHE A 66 8.61 4.29 5.69
N THR A 67 9.15 3.19 6.22
CA THR A 67 10.17 2.36 5.59
C THR A 67 9.75 0.90 5.63
N LYS A 68 10.43 0.02 4.87
CA LYS A 68 10.19 -1.43 4.91
C LYS A 68 10.32 -2.00 6.33
N ALA A 69 11.26 -1.48 7.12
CA ALA A 69 11.40 -1.86 8.52
C ALA A 69 10.17 -1.42 9.35
N GLY A 70 9.68 -0.20 9.13
CA GLY A 70 8.44 0.27 9.77
C GLY A 70 7.23 -0.60 9.41
N ILE A 71 7.10 -1.02 8.16
CA ILE A 71 6.04 -1.94 7.72
C ILE A 71 6.15 -3.29 8.42
N ARG A 72 7.37 -3.83 8.57
CA ARG A 72 7.59 -5.08 9.32
C ARG A 72 7.01 -4.98 10.73
N GLU A 73 7.35 -3.93 11.46
CA GLU A 73 6.87 -3.75 12.84
C GLU A 73 5.35 -3.60 12.90
N GLN A 74 4.75 -2.87 11.95
CA GLN A 74 3.28 -2.80 11.85
C GLN A 74 2.64 -4.15 11.58
N LEU A 75 3.19 -4.96 10.66
CA LEU A 75 2.66 -6.30 10.38
C LEU A 75 2.74 -7.20 11.62
N ILE A 76 3.85 -7.17 12.36
CA ILE A 76 4.01 -7.92 13.61
C ILE A 76 2.95 -7.48 14.63
N ALA A 77 2.72 -6.17 14.79
CA ALA A 77 1.70 -5.65 15.70
C ALA A 77 0.28 -6.04 15.27
N ILE A 78 -0.06 -5.91 13.99
CA ILE A 78 -1.37 -6.34 13.46
C ILE A 78 -1.57 -7.84 13.75
N TYR A 79 -0.57 -8.68 13.48
CA TYR A 79 -0.69 -10.12 13.66
C TYR A 79 -0.65 -10.56 15.13
N SER A 80 -0.26 -9.71 16.08
CA SER A 80 -0.39 -10.02 17.51
C SER A 80 -1.78 -9.66 18.06
N ILE A 81 -2.43 -8.66 17.46
CA ILE A 81 -3.77 -8.19 17.86
C ILE A 81 -4.87 -9.07 17.26
N TYR A 82 -4.77 -9.40 15.97
CA TYR A 82 -5.82 -10.11 15.24
C TYR A 82 -5.46 -11.59 15.04
N ASP A 83 -6.44 -12.48 15.31
CA ASP A 83 -6.23 -13.92 15.12
C ASP A 83 -6.30 -14.34 13.63
N ALA A 84 -6.96 -13.53 12.80
CA ALA A 84 -7.04 -13.65 11.35
C ALA A 84 -7.16 -12.25 10.73
N VAL A 85 -6.66 -12.10 9.51
CA VAL A 85 -6.73 -10.85 8.74
C VAL A 85 -7.23 -11.12 7.33
N ARG A 86 -7.84 -10.11 6.70
CA ARG A 86 -8.33 -10.12 5.32
C ARG A 86 -7.99 -8.80 4.65
N ALA A 87 -7.63 -8.84 3.37
CA ALA A 87 -7.42 -7.63 2.59
C ALA A 87 -8.19 -7.73 1.27
N ARG A 88 -9.00 -6.72 0.97
CA ARG A 88 -9.69 -6.59 -0.31
C ARG A 88 -9.17 -5.34 -0.97
N VAL A 89 -8.41 -5.52 -2.05
CA VAL A 89 -7.77 -4.41 -2.77
C VAL A 89 -8.05 -4.57 -4.25
N ARG A 90 -8.46 -3.48 -4.89
CA ARG A 90 -8.66 -3.40 -6.33
C ARG A 90 -7.76 -2.29 -6.88
N ILE A 91 -7.05 -2.60 -7.96
CA ILE A 91 -6.35 -1.58 -8.75
C ILE A 91 -7.40 -0.82 -9.56
N ASP A 92 -7.44 0.49 -9.37
CA ASP A 92 -8.32 1.42 -10.10
C ASP A 92 -7.68 1.80 -11.43
N GLU A 93 -6.41 2.18 -11.39
CA GLU A 93 -5.66 2.69 -12.53
C GLU A 93 -4.17 2.40 -12.35
N VAL A 94 -3.46 2.25 -13.46
CA VAL A 94 -2.00 2.22 -13.47
C VAL A 94 -1.48 3.17 -14.53
N GLN A 95 -0.58 4.07 -14.12
CA GLN A 95 0.15 4.96 -15.00
C GLN A 95 1.65 4.63 -14.96
N MET A 96 2.32 4.78 -16.10
CA MET A 96 3.78 4.68 -16.20
C MET A 96 4.38 6.07 -16.14
N VAL A 97 5.27 6.30 -15.18
CA VAL A 97 6.00 7.56 -14.97
C VAL A 97 7.47 7.23 -14.74
N ASP A 98 8.36 7.68 -15.61
CA ASP A 98 9.82 7.48 -15.50
C ASP A 98 10.23 6.03 -15.18
N GLY A 99 9.59 5.06 -15.84
CA GLY A 99 9.85 3.62 -15.66
C GLY A 99 9.28 3.01 -14.38
N HIS A 100 8.58 3.79 -13.54
CA HIS A 100 7.83 3.34 -12.39
C HIS A 100 6.35 3.18 -12.74
N ALA A 101 5.67 2.28 -12.05
CA ALA A 101 4.23 2.12 -12.13
C ALA A 101 3.60 2.86 -10.96
N TRP A 102 2.83 3.89 -11.26
CA TRP A 102 1.97 4.57 -10.33
C TRP A 102 0.64 3.83 -10.30
N VAL A 103 0.34 3.21 -9.18
CA VAL A 103 -0.80 2.31 -8.99
C VAL A 103 -1.80 3.01 -8.08
N TYR A 104 -2.94 3.38 -8.63
CA TYR A 104 -4.07 3.87 -7.85
C TYR A 104 -4.92 2.67 -7.42
N SER A 105 -5.26 2.61 -6.14
CA SER A 105 -6.03 1.49 -5.61
C SER A 105 -7.09 1.92 -4.62
N THR A 106 -8.11 1.08 -4.50
CA THR A 106 -9.16 1.19 -3.48
C THR A 106 -9.19 -0.11 -2.71
N GLY A 107 -9.25 -0.03 -1.39
CA GLY A 107 -9.24 -1.24 -0.58
C GLY A 107 -9.64 -1.05 0.87
N GLU A 108 -9.80 -2.19 1.51
CA GLU A 108 -10.05 -2.30 2.94
C GLU A 108 -9.23 -3.48 3.51
N VAL A 109 -8.78 -3.31 4.75
CA VAL A 109 -8.17 -4.36 5.55
C VAL A 109 -8.99 -4.55 6.81
N SER A 110 -9.30 -5.82 7.08
CA SER A 110 -10.09 -6.25 8.21
C SER A 110 -9.30 -7.24 9.06
N GLY A 111 -9.48 -7.14 10.37
CA GLY A 111 -8.91 -8.06 11.35
C GLY A 111 -10.02 -8.69 12.19
N ARG A 112 -9.85 -9.96 12.55
CA ARG A 112 -10.76 -10.63 13.48
C ARG A 112 -10.21 -10.52 14.90
N LEU A 113 -11.00 -9.89 15.76
CA LEU A 113 -10.74 -9.82 17.19
C LEU A 113 -11.47 -10.96 17.90
N PRO A 114 -10.89 -11.52 18.98
CA PRO A 114 -11.63 -12.39 19.89
C PRO A 114 -12.88 -11.66 20.40
N LEU A 115 -14.02 -12.34 20.44
CA LEU A 115 -15.33 -11.87 20.94
C LEU A 115 -16.05 -10.80 20.09
N VAL A 116 -15.33 -9.88 19.43
CA VAL A 116 -15.95 -8.80 18.62
C VAL A 116 -16.23 -9.25 17.18
N GLY A 117 -15.44 -10.20 16.65
CA GLY A 117 -15.55 -10.63 15.27
C GLY A 117 -14.71 -9.78 14.30
N TRP A 118 -15.15 -9.64 13.06
CA TRP A 118 -14.42 -8.93 12.01
C TRP A 118 -14.61 -7.41 12.13
N VAL A 119 -13.51 -6.66 12.08
CA VAL A 119 -13.50 -5.19 12.11
C VAL A 119 -12.61 -4.67 10.99
N VAL A 120 -13.11 -3.72 10.20
CA VAL A 120 -12.30 -2.95 9.25
C VAL A 120 -11.49 -1.94 10.06
N PHE A 121 -10.16 -1.98 9.95
CA PHE A 121 -9.28 -1.06 10.67
C PHE A 121 -8.47 -0.15 9.73
N LEU A 122 -8.52 -0.41 8.42
CA LEU A 122 -7.93 0.44 7.39
C LEU A 122 -8.82 0.41 6.16
N SER A 123 -9.10 1.57 5.58
CA SER A 123 -9.74 1.70 4.28
C SER A 123 -9.21 2.92 3.55
N TRP A 124 -9.15 2.83 2.23
CA TRP A 124 -8.69 3.90 1.35
C TRP A 124 -9.44 3.86 0.04
N GLN A 125 -9.43 4.99 -0.67
CA GLN A 125 -10.07 5.14 -1.97
C GLN A 125 -9.13 5.87 -2.90
N HIS A 126 -8.87 5.25 -4.06
CA HIS A 126 -8.06 5.82 -5.12
C HIS A 126 -6.71 6.39 -4.62
N GLU A 127 -6.04 5.63 -3.76
CA GLU A 127 -4.76 6.03 -3.17
C GLU A 127 -3.61 5.60 -4.07
N LEU A 128 -2.65 6.53 -4.26
CA LEU A 128 -1.47 6.34 -5.07
C LEU A 128 -0.40 5.56 -4.30
N GLU A 129 0.09 4.50 -4.91
CA GLU A 129 1.31 3.82 -4.53
C GLU A 129 2.27 3.73 -5.72
N VAL A 130 3.57 3.79 -5.46
CA VAL A 130 4.58 3.66 -6.53
C VAL A 130 5.22 2.29 -6.45
N ALA A 131 5.17 1.57 -7.57
CA ALA A 131 5.82 0.29 -7.76
C ALA A 131 6.99 0.41 -8.75
N ARG A 132 8.05 -0.34 -8.47
CA ARG A 132 9.24 -0.43 -9.31
C ARG A 132 9.49 -1.88 -9.69
N ARG A 133 9.96 -2.11 -10.91
CA ARG A 133 10.40 -3.44 -11.34
C ARG A 133 11.80 -3.73 -10.80
N GLU A 134 11.94 -4.82 -10.07
CA GLU A 134 13.20 -5.28 -9.48
C GLU A 134 13.48 -6.73 -9.87
N ALA A 135 14.65 -7.25 -9.48
CA ALA A 135 14.97 -8.67 -9.62
C ALA A 135 13.95 -9.52 -8.85
N GLY A 136 13.04 -10.17 -9.59
CA GLY A 136 11.95 -10.99 -9.04
C GLY A 136 10.54 -10.42 -9.25
N GLY A 137 10.38 -9.25 -9.89
CA GLY A 137 9.08 -8.71 -10.28
C GLY A 137 8.82 -7.28 -9.78
N TRP A 138 7.56 -6.86 -9.82
CA TRP A 138 7.13 -5.58 -9.28
C TRP A 138 7.17 -5.57 -7.76
N ARG A 139 7.74 -4.51 -7.19
CA ARG A 139 7.78 -4.29 -5.75
C ARG A 139 7.26 -2.90 -5.41
N LEU A 140 6.60 -2.80 -4.26
CA LEU A 140 6.22 -1.52 -3.68
C LEU A 140 7.48 -0.73 -3.33
N PHE A 141 7.62 0.45 -3.93
CA PHE A 141 8.77 1.33 -3.78
C PHE A 141 8.44 2.58 -2.95
N GLY A 142 7.17 2.98 -2.93
CA GLY A 142 6.74 4.20 -2.24
C GLY A 142 7.21 5.46 -2.97
N TYR A 143 6.85 6.62 -2.43
CA TYR A 143 7.23 7.91 -2.97
C TYR A 143 7.92 8.77 -1.90
N GLN A 144 9.08 9.30 -2.25
CA GLN A 144 9.82 10.21 -1.38
C GLN A 144 9.38 11.65 -1.64
N GLN A 145 9.16 12.39 -0.53
CA GLN A 145 9.16 13.85 -0.51
C GLN A 145 10.57 14.32 -0.15
#